data_AF-A0A6J1BG69-F1
#
_entry.id   AF-A0A6J1BG69-F1
#
_cell.length_a   1.000
_cell.length_b   1.000
_cell.length_c   1.000
_cell.angle_alpha   90.00
_cell.angle_beta   90.00
_cell.angle_gamma   90.00
#
_symmetry.space_group_name_H-M   'P 1'
#
loop_
_entity.id
_entity.type
_entity.pdbx_description
1 polymer ?
#
loop_
_entity_poly.entity_id
_entity_poly.type
_entity_poly.pdbx_seq_one_letter_code
_entity_poly.pdbx_strand_id
1 'polypeptide(L)'
;MMRRSASKKTGQPNSTNPITYSPSDLFRTASSKASSKEMERIDNLFYSYANRSSGMIDPEGIETLCSDMKVDHTDVRILMLAWKMRAEKQGYFTLEEWRRGLKALRADTVSKLRKALPELEKEVRRPSNFVDFYSYSFRYCLTEEKQKSIDIESICQLLDLVLGSQFRAQVDYFVDYLKIQSDYKVINLDQWMGFFRFCNEG
;
A
#
# COMPACT_ATOMS: atom_id res chain seq x y z
N MET A 1 -26.97 -5.86 -91.43
CA MET A 1 -25.87 -5.71 -90.45
C MET A 1 -26.01 -6.79 -89.37
N MET A 2 -24.94 -7.60 -89.17
CA MET A 2 -24.47 -8.34 -87.96
C MET A 2 -25.49 -9.16 -87.11
N ARG A 3 -25.48 -10.51 -87.14
CA ARG A 3 -24.66 -11.54 -86.42
C ARG A 3 -25.06 -11.87 -84.94
N ARG A 4 -25.77 -13.01 -84.80
CA ARG A 4 -25.78 -14.13 -83.81
C ARG A 4 -25.25 -13.99 -82.35
N SER A 5 -26.13 -14.40 -81.41
CA SER A 5 -26.03 -15.44 -80.35
C SER A 5 -25.08 -15.37 -79.10
N ALA A 6 -25.73 -15.28 -77.92
CA ALA A 6 -25.55 -15.87 -76.57
C ALA A 6 -24.21 -16.38 -75.96
N SER A 7 -23.89 -15.97 -74.71
CA SER A 7 -23.59 -16.87 -73.53
C SER A 7 -23.20 -16.15 -72.19
N LYS A 8 -23.90 -16.57 -71.11
CA LYS A 8 -23.52 -16.89 -69.68
C LYS A 8 -22.71 -15.96 -68.71
N LYS A 9 -23.27 -15.90 -67.47
CA LYS A 9 -22.71 -16.11 -66.09
C LYS A 9 -22.46 -14.92 -65.11
N THR A 10 -23.37 -14.82 -64.12
CA THR A 10 -23.23 -14.77 -62.64
C THR A 10 -22.04 -14.07 -61.93
N GLY A 11 -22.35 -13.24 -60.91
CA GLY A 11 -21.50 -13.04 -59.72
C GLY A 11 -21.78 -11.78 -58.88
N GLN A 12 -22.43 -11.93 -57.71
CA GLN A 12 -22.22 -11.09 -56.50
C GLN A 12 -21.24 -11.87 -55.59
N PRO A 13 -20.44 -11.27 -54.67
CA PRO A 13 -20.99 -10.66 -53.45
C PRO A 13 -20.15 -9.56 -52.70
N ASN A 14 -20.81 -8.93 -51.73
CA ASN A 14 -20.36 -8.30 -50.47
C ASN A 14 -18.86 -8.03 -50.21
N SER A 15 -18.52 -6.74 -50.04
CA SER A 15 -17.27 -6.29 -49.41
C SER A 15 -17.41 -6.24 -47.88
N THR A 16 -16.95 -7.30 -47.21
CA THR A 16 -16.53 -7.25 -45.79
C THR A 16 -15.00 -7.23 -45.76
N ASN A 17 -14.41 -6.06 -45.52
CA ASN A 17 -12.97 -5.97 -45.26
C ASN A 17 -12.67 -6.61 -43.89
N PRO A 18 -11.79 -7.62 -43.81
CA PRO A 18 -11.36 -8.15 -42.53
C PRO A 18 -10.36 -7.16 -41.93
N ILE A 19 -10.75 -6.51 -40.84
CA ILE A 19 -9.83 -5.72 -40.01
C ILE A 19 -8.75 -6.68 -39.51
N THR A 20 -7.58 -6.62 -40.15
CA THR A 20 -6.41 -7.39 -39.76
C THR A 20 -5.83 -6.69 -38.55
N TYR A 21 -6.27 -7.08 -37.35
CA TYR A 21 -5.68 -6.57 -36.11
C TYR A 21 -4.22 -7.01 -36.07
N SER A 22 -3.30 -6.04 -35.99
CA SER A 22 -1.90 -6.35 -35.75
C SER A 22 -1.81 -7.13 -34.43
N PRO A 23 -0.93 -8.14 -34.33
CA PRO A 23 -0.66 -8.82 -33.06
C PRO A 23 -0.42 -7.83 -31.90
N SER A 24 0.23 -6.70 -32.18
CA SER A 24 0.45 -5.62 -31.20
C SER A 24 -0.83 -5.04 -30.62
N ASP A 25 -1.90 -4.92 -31.41
CA ASP A 25 -3.19 -4.35 -30.96
C ASP A 25 -3.96 -5.36 -30.11
N LEU A 26 -3.85 -6.65 -30.44
CA LEU A 26 -4.41 -7.74 -29.63
C LEU A 26 -3.70 -7.85 -28.27
N PHE A 27 -2.36 -7.77 -28.26
CA PHE A 27 -1.59 -7.75 -27.01
C PHE A 27 -1.89 -6.51 -26.16
N ARG A 28 -2.00 -5.33 -26.77
CA ARG A 28 -2.35 -4.09 -26.07
C ARG A 28 -3.76 -4.15 -25.47
N THR A 29 -4.73 -4.72 -26.19
CA THR A 29 -6.11 -4.90 -25.72
C THR A 29 -6.23 -5.98 -24.63
N ALA A 30 -5.46 -7.07 -24.74
CA ALA A 30 -5.41 -8.10 -23.70
C ALA A 30 -4.78 -7.56 -22.41
N SER A 31 -3.70 -6.78 -22.52
CA SER A 31 -3.04 -6.14 -21.37
C SER A 31 -3.94 -5.12 -20.67
N SER A 32 -4.69 -4.30 -21.42
CA SER A 32 -5.62 -3.33 -20.83
C SER A 32 -6.79 -4.02 -20.12
N LYS A 33 -7.34 -5.08 -20.71
CA LYS A 33 -8.40 -5.91 -20.10
C LYS A 33 -7.93 -6.69 -18.86
N ALA A 34 -6.67 -7.11 -18.83
CA ALA A 34 -6.09 -7.76 -17.65
C ALA A 34 -5.92 -6.77 -16.50
N SER A 35 -5.44 -5.55 -16.79
CA SER A 35 -5.28 -4.48 -15.79
C SER A 35 -6.63 -4.02 -15.21
N SER A 36 -7.69 -3.93 -16.03
CA SER A 36 -9.02 -3.59 -15.54
C SER A 36 -9.57 -4.65 -14.58
N LYS A 37 -9.40 -5.94 -14.92
CA LYS A 37 -9.81 -7.05 -14.04
C LYS A 37 -9.01 -7.12 -12.74
N GLU A 38 -7.73 -6.74 -12.76
CA GLU A 38 -6.91 -6.66 -11.55
C GLU A 38 -7.43 -5.55 -10.63
N MET A 39 -7.71 -4.36 -11.18
CA MET A 39 -8.28 -3.26 -10.41
C MET A 39 -9.62 -3.65 -9.77
N GLU A 40 -10.50 -4.30 -10.53
CA GLU A 40 -11.78 -4.79 -10.02
C GLU A 40 -11.61 -5.79 -8.85
N ARG A 41 -10.60 -6.67 -8.90
CA ARG A 41 -10.28 -7.57 -7.78
C ARG A 41 -9.76 -6.83 -6.56
N ILE A 42 -8.91 -5.82 -6.76
CA ILE A 42 -8.41 -4.96 -5.67
C ILE A 42 -9.57 -4.22 -4.98
N ASP A 43 -10.51 -3.70 -5.76
CA ASP A 43 -11.70 -3.01 -5.25
C ASP A 43 -12.64 -3.95 -4.50
N ASN A 44 -12.92 -5.13 -5.07
CA ASN A 44 -13.75 -6.14 -4.42
C ASN A 44 -13.13 -6.59 -3.09
N LEU A 45 -11.80 -6.68 -3.02
CA LEU A 45 -11.11 -6.98 -1.78
C LEU A 45 -11.24 -5.84 -0.76
N PHE A 46 -11.13 -4.58 -1.19
CA PHE A 46 -11.38 -3.42 -0.32
C PHE A 46 -12.77 -3.50 0.32
N TYR A 47 -13.80 -3.71 -0.50
CA TYR A 47 -15.18 -3.77 -0.02
C TYR A 47 -15.50 -4.98 0.86
N SER A 48 -14.63 -6.00 0.89
CA SER A 48 -14.75 -7.11 1.84
C SER A 48 -14.38 -6.71 3.27
N TYR A 49 -13.59 -5.64 3.44
CA TYR A 49 -13.16 -5.11 4.74
C TYR A 49 -13.74 -3.73 5.07
N ALA A 50 -14.20 -2.99 4.06
CA ALA A 50 -14.69 -1.63 4.25
C ALA A 50 -16.04 -1.61 4.98
N ASN A 51 -16.17 -0.67 5.92
CA ASN A 51 -17.41 -0.36 6.58
C ASN A 51 -18.36 0.34 5.59
N ARG A 52 -19.59 -0.18 5.50
CA ARG A 52 -20.60 0.30 4.54
C ARG A 52 -21.04 1.75 4.78
N SER A 53 -20.98 2.22 6.02
CA SER A 53 -21.41 3.57 6.40
C SER A 53 -20.32 4.60 6.16
N SER A 54 -19.06 4.30 6.51
CA SER A 54 -17.94 5.23 6.32
C SER A 54 -17.34 5.17 4.92
N GLY A 55 -17.51 4.06 4.20
CA GLY A 55 -16.86 3.82 2.91
C GLY A 55 -15.36 3.59 3.01
N MET A 56 -14.83 3.36 4.22
CA MET A 56 -13.42 3.15 4.52
C MET A 56 -13.23 1.81 5.23
N ILE A 57 -12.04 1.25 5.13
CA ILE A 57 -11.60 0.22 6.08
C ILE A 57 -11.29 0.96 7.37
N ASP A 58 -12.04 0.69 8.43
CA ASP A 58 -11.91 1.24 9.77
C ASP A 58 -11.11 0.26 10.68
N PRO A 59 -10.89 0.56 11.98
CA PRO A 59 -10.11 -0.31 12.85
C PRO A 59 -10.61 -1.77 12.85
N GLU A 60 -11.92 -1.99 12.88
CA GLU A 60 -12.54 -3.32 12.83
C GLU A 60 -12.25 -4.04 11.50
N GLY A 61 -12.30 -3.32 10.38
CA GLY A 61 -11.88 -3.82 9.07
C GLY A 61 -10.40 -4.19 9.03
N ILE A 62 -9.52 -3.38 9.65
CA ILE A 62 -8.08 -3.65 9.75
C ILE A 62 -7.81 -4.89 10.60
N GLU A 63 -8.49 -5.05 11.75
CA GLU A 63 -8.38 -6.23 12.59
C GLU A 63 -8.76 -7.51 11.82
N THR A 64 -9.88 -7.45 11.07
CA THR A 64 -10.33 -8.55 10.21
C THR A 64 -9.29 -8.88 9.13
N LEU A 65 -8.75 -7.85 8.46
CA LEU A 65 -7.69 -8.00 7.48
C LEU A 65 -6.43 -8.65 8.07
N CYS A 66 -5.99 -8.21 9.26
CA CYS A 66 -4.84 -8.75 9.97
C CYS A 66 -5.06 -10.23 10.32
N SER A 67 -6.25 -10.58 10.81
CA SER A 67 -6.66 -11.96 11.11
C SER A 67 -6.56 -12.86 9.87
N ASP A 68 -7.11 -12.42 8.73
CA ASP A 68 -7.06 -13.20 7.48
C ASP A 68 -5.63 -13.33 6.92
N MET A 69 -4.80 -12.30 7.11
CA MET A 69 -3.38 -12.36 6.81
C MET A 69 -2.59 -13.20 7.81
N LYS A 70 -3.16 -13.58 8.96
CA LYS A 70 -2.49 -14.25 10.09
C LYS A 70 -1.28 -13.46 10.59
N VAL A 71 -1.49 -12.15 10.74
CA VAL A 71 -0.51 -11.19 11.25
C VAL A 71 -1.16 -10.47 12.43
N ASP A 72 -0.39 -10.17 13.48
CA ASP A 72 -0.91 -9.39 14.59
C ASP A 72 -1.18 -7.94 14.15
N HIS A 73 -2.23 -7.30 14.67
CA HIS A 73 -2.57 -5.92 14.30
C HIS A 73 -1.53 -4.91 14.82
N THR A 74 -0.72 -5.29 15.82
CA THR A 74 0.41 -4.51 16.33
C THR A 74 1.72 -4.79 15.60
N ASP A 75 1.73 -5.69 14.61
CA ASP A 75 2.93 -6.01 13.84
C ASP A 75 3.39 -4.81 13.00
N VAL A 76 4.69 -4.50 13.02
CA VAL A 76 5.29 -3.37 12.28
C VAL A 76 4.99 -3.44 10.78
N ARG A 77 4.76 -4.63 10.22
CA ARG A 77 4.42 -4.81 8.80
C ARG A 77 3.08 -4.19 8.43
N ILE A 78 2.16 -4.01 9.39
CA ILE A 78 0.90 -3.28 9.17
C ILE A 78 1.17 -1.78 9.02
N LEU A 79 2.08 -1.23 9.84
CA LEU A 79 2.56 0.15 9.69
C LEU A 79 3.35 0.36 8.38
N MET A 80 4.15 -0.63 7.98
CA MET A 80 4.83 -0.61 6.66
C MET A 80 3.83 -0.65 5.50
N LEU A 81 2.73 -1.38 5.65
CA LEU A 81 1.66 -1.41 4.66
C LEU A 81 0.97 -0.05 4.54
N ALA A 82 0.67 0.61 5.67
CA ALA A 82 0.15 1.96 5.71
C ALA A 82 1.11 2.95 5.00
N TRP A 83 2.42 2.85 5.25
CA TRP A 83 3.44 3.62 4.54
C TRP A 83 3.40 3.39 3.02
N LYS A 84 3.30 2.12 2.59
CA LYS A 84 3.22 1.78 1.16
C LYS A 84 1.99 2.34 0.48
N MET A 85 0.86 2.36 1.18
CA MET A 85 -0.41 2.95 0.74
C MET A 85 -0.39 4.48 0.75
N ARG A 86 0.56 5.07 1.51
CA ARG A 86 0.59 6.48 1.92
C ARG A 86 -0.69 6.85 2.66
N ALA A 87 -1.07 6.03 3.63
CA ALA A 87 -2.27 6.25 4.42
C ALA A 87 -2.11 7.52 5.26
N GLU A 88 -3.10 8.41 5.20
CA GLU A 88 -3.06 9.70 5.88
C GLU A 88 -3.56 9.63 7.33
N LYS A 89 -4.53 8.77 7.61
CA LYS A 89 -5.17 8.65 8.92
C LYS A 89 -4.86 7.31 9.59
N GLN A 90 -4.40 7.35 10.84
CA GLN A 90 -4.13 6.12 11.61
C GLN A 90 -5.38 5.28 11.77
N GLY A 91 -5.27 3.98 11.46
CA GLY A 91 -6.36 3.03 11.64
C GLY A 91 -7.46 3.12 10.59
N TYR A 92 -7.25 3.87 9.50
CA TYR A 92 -8.20 3.93 8.40
C TYR A 92 -7.49 3.81 7.05
N PHE A 93 -8.14 3.14 6.10
CA PHE A 93 -7.74 3.15 4.69
C PHE A 93 -8.90 3.53 3.78
N THR A 94 -8.65 4.51 2.92
CA THR A 94 -9.52 4.87 1.80
C THR A 94 -9.30 3.91 0.62
N LEU A 95 -10.26 3.86 -0.30
CA LEU A 95 -10.14 3.05 -1.52
C LEU A 95 -8.92 3.46 -2.37
N GLU A 96 -8.59 4.74 -2.43
CA GLU A 96 -7.47 5.24 -3.23
C GLU A 96 -6.11 4.86 -2.64
N GLU A 97 -5.96 4.96 -1.31
CA GLU A 97 -4.77 4.49 -0.60
C GLU A 97 -4.59 2.97 -0.77
N TRP A 98 -5.68 2.22 -0.62
CA TRP A 98 -5.72 0.78 -0.82
C TRP A 98 -5.29 0.37 -2.24
N ARG A 99 -5.91 0.97 -3.27
CA ARG A 99 -5.56 0.75 -4.68
C ARG A 99 -4.08 1.03 -4.94
N ARG A 100 -3.58 2.16 -4.42
CA ARG A 100 -2.17 2.57 -4.56
C ARG A 100 -1.24 1.50 -4.01
N GLY A 101 -1.48 1.05 -2.77
CA GLY A 101 -0.65 0.06 -2.10
C GLY A 101 -0.70 -1.30 -2.79
N LEU A 102 -1.90 -1.85 -3.01
CA LEU A 102 -2.06 -3.20 -3.56
C LEU A 102 -1.58 -3.30 -5.00
N LYS A 103 -1.76 -2.26 -5.81
CA LYS A 103 -1.19 -2.19 -7.16
C LYS A 103 0.34 -2.17 -7.12
N ALA A 104 0.94 -1.39 -6.21
CA ALA A 104 2.39 -1.33 -6.06
C ALA A 104 2.97 -2.66 -5.56
N LEU A 105 2.23 -3.40 -4.73
CA LEU A 105 2.60 -4.73 -4.22
C LEU A 105 2.21 -5.88 -5.16
N ARG A 106 1.47 -5.61 -6.25
CA ARG A 106 0.90 -6.61 -7.16
C ARG A 106 0.08 -7.68 -6.42
N ALA A 107 -0.69 -7.24 -5.44
CA ALA A 107 -1.45 -8.08 -4.53
C ALA A 107 -2.95 -7.79 -4.66
N ASP A 108 -3.67 -8.61 -5.42
CA ASP A 108 -5.12 -8.49 -5.63
C ASP A 108 -5.95 -9.50 -4.80
N THR A 109 -5.31 -10.22 -3.88
CA THR A 109 -5.95 -11.14 -2.92
C THR A 109 -5.21 -11.08 -1.58
N VAL A 110 -5.89 -11.42 -0.49
CA VAL A 110 -5.29 -11.50 0.86
C VAL A 110 -4.04 -12.39 0.88
N SER A 111 -4.10 -13.55 0.19
CA SER A 111 -2.95 -14.45 0.14
C SER A 111 -1.75 -13.83 -0.56
N LYS A 112 -1.95 -13.02 -1.60
CA LYS A 112 -0.84 -12.30 -2.25
C LYS A 112 -0.34 -11.16 -1.37
N LEU A 113 -1.23 -10.44 -0.70
CA LEU A 113 -0.87 -9.36 0.21
C LEU A 113 0.02 -9.88 1.36
N ARG A 114 -0.41 -10.96 2.03
CA ARG A 114 0.40 -11.65 3.06
C ARG A 114 1.78 -12.05 2.53
N LYS A 115 1.85 -12.60 1.32
CA LYS A 115 3.12 -13.02 0.69
C LYS A 115 4.01 -11.83 0.30
N ALA A 116 3.44 -10.64 0.12
CA ALA A 116 4.17 -9.43 -0.21
C ALA A 116 4.80 -8.76 1.03
N LEU A 117 4.28 -8.99 2.24
CA LEU A 117 4.77 -8.35 3.47
C LEU A 117 6.28 -8.56 3.72
N PRO A 118 6.88 -9.76 3.56
CA PRO A 118 8.33 -9.92 3.74
C PRO A 118 9.16 -9.14 2.72
N GLU A 119 8.68 -9.01 1.49
CA GLU A 119 9.37 -8.20 0.46
C GLU A 119 9.20 -6.70 0.71
N LEU A 120 8.03 -6.29 1.23
CA LEU A 120 7.80 -4.92 1.68
C LEU A 120 8.73 -4.55 2.85
N GLU A 121 8.93 -5.46 3.81
CA GLU A 121 9.88 -5.23 4.90
C GLU A 121 11.30 -5.01 4.35
N LYS A 122 11.76 -5.85 3.42
CA LYS A 122 13.06 -5.66 2.76
C LYS A 122 13.14 -4.34 1.99
N GLU A 123 12.05 -3.90 1.36
CA GLU A 123 11.97 -2.61 0.68
C GLU A 123 12.13 -1.46 1.69
N VAL A 124 11.40 -1.51 2.80
CA VAL A 124 11.41 -0.47 3.85
C VAL A 124 12.77 -0.38 4.53
N ARG A 125 13.45 -1.52 4.76
CA ARG A 125 14.77 -1.57 5.42
C ARG A 125 15.91 -0.97 4.59
N ARG A 126 15.68 -0.59 3.33
CA ARG A 126 16.71 0.12 2.54
C ARG A 126 16.95 1.50 3.15
N PRO A 127 18.20 1.98 3.26
CA PRO A 127 18.51 3.21 4.02
C PRO A 127 17.64 4.42 3.68
N SER A 128 17.45 4.74 2.40
CA SER A 128 16.61 5.88 1.97
C SER A 128 15.13 5.69 2.31
N ASN A 129 14.62 4.47 2.18
CA ASN A 129 13.23 4.16 2.46
C ASN A 129 12.98 4.13 3.96
N PHE A 130 13.95 3.66 4.74
CA PHE A 130 13.81 3.58 6.19
C PHE A 130 13.75 4.97 6.82
N VAL A 131 14.54 5.93 6.32
CA VAL A 131 14.46 7.34 6.76
C VAL A 131 13.05 7.91 6.49
N ASP A 132 12.50 7.67 5.30
CA ASP A 132 11.15 8.12 4.95
C ASP A 132 10.07 7.42 5.77
N PHE A 133 10.17 6.10 5.94
CA PHE A 133 9.29 5.28 6.77
C PHE A 133 9.32 5.72 8.24
N TYR A 134 10.50 5.97 8.80
CA TYR A 134 10.67 6.42 10.17
C TYR A 134 10.06 7.81 10.38
N SER A 135 10.24 8.74 9.43
CA SER A 135 9.54 10.03 9.48
C SER A 135 8.02 9.87 9.32
N TYR A 136 7.57 8.96 8.46
CA TYR A 136 6.16 8.64 8.26
C TYR A 136 5.51 8.05 9.51
N SER A 137 6.17 7.13 10.22
CA SER A 137 5.59 6.47 11.39
C SER A 137 5.20 7.46 12.48
N PHE A 138 6.05 8.49 12.72
CA PHE A 138 5.71 9.58 13.63
C PHE A 138 4.49 10.37 13.14
N ARG A 139 4.50 10.79 11.88
CA ARG A 139 3.38 11.58 11.31
C ARG A 139 2.07 10.81 11.33
N TYR A 140 2.13 9.51 11.09
CA TYR A 140 0.97 8.63 11.09
C TYR A 140 0.33 8.54 12.49
N CYS A 141 1.11 8.68 13.56
CA CYS A 141 0.61 8.70 14.94
C CYS A 141 0.07 10.07 15.41
N LEU A 142 0.10 11.10 14.56
CA LEU A 142 -0.54 12.39 14.86
C LEU A 142 -2.02 12.30 14.50
N THR A 143 -2.89 12.15 15.50
CA THR A 143 -4.33 11.91 15.28
C THR A 143 -5.15 13.19 15.18
N GLU A 144 -4.62 14.33 15.65
CA GLU A 144 -5.31 15.62 15.66
C GLU A 144 -4.65 16.63 14.70
N GLU A 145 -5.45 17.43 13.98
CA GLU A 145 -4.97 18.36 12.92
C GLU A 145 -3.86 19.33 13.37
N LYS A 146 -3.86 19.74 14.64
CA LYS A 146 -2.90 20.70 15.20
C LYS A 146 -1.80 20.05 16.04
N GLN A 147 -1.82 18.73 16.20
CA GLN A 147 -0.82 18.00 16.97
C GLN A 147 0.50 17.99 16.22
N LYS A 148 1.57 18.35 16.94
CA LYS A 148 2.95 18.38 16.40
C LYS A 148 3.92 17.51 17.21
N SER A 149 3.40 16.88 18.26
CA SER A 149 4.16 16.08 19.20
C SER A 149 3.32 14.91 19.68
N ILE A 150 3.98 13.80 20.00
CA ILE A 150 3.36 12.59 20.55
C ILE A 150 3.78 12.48 22.01
N ASP A 151 2.90 11.99 22.88
CA ASP A 151 3.22 11.72 24.28
C ASP A 151 4.30 10.63 24.43
N ILE A 152 4.94 10.60 25.60
CA ILE A 152 6.06 9.68 25.84
C ILE A 152 5.65 8.21 25.78
N GLU A 153 4.46 7.86 26.28
CA GLU A 153 4.00 6.48 26.32
C GLU A 153 3.87 5.93 24.91
N SER A 154 3.19 6.66 24.04
CA SER A 154 3.03 6.34 22.63
C SER A 154 4.37 6.32 21.88
N ILE A 155 5.30 7.23 22.19
CA ILE A 155 6.65 7.23 21.59
C ILE A 155 7.44 5.99 21.99
N CYS A 156 7.36 5.55 23.25
CA CYS A 156 8.08 4.35 23.68
C CYS A 156 7.60 3.11 22.93
N GLN A 157 6.29 2.99 22.72
CA GLN A 157 5.71 1.90 21.92
C GLN A 157 6.17 2.00 20.46
N LEU A 158 6.14 3.20 19.88
CA LEU A 158 6.56 3.41 18.49
C LEU A 158 8.05 3.13 18.28
N LEU A 159 8.93 3.54 19.21
CA LEU A 159 10.36 3.25 19.18
C LEU A 159 10.63 1.75 19.17
N ASP A 160 10.00 1.01 20.08
CA ASP A 160 10.13 -0.44 20.13
C ASP A 160 9.68 -1.09 18.82
N LEU A 161 8.53 -0.65 18.30
CA LEU A 161 7.94 -1.16 17.08
C LEU A 161 8.84 -0.95 15.84
N VAL A 162 9.39 0.26 15.65
CA VAL A 162 10.11 0.59 14.41
C VAL A 162 11.63 0.38 14.50
N LEU A 163 12.24 0.52 15.68
CA LEU A 163 13.69 0.43 15.87
C LEU A 163 14.12 -0.74 16.76
N GLY A 164 13.24 -1.33 17.57
CA GLY A 164 13.61 -2.35 18.57
C GLY A 164 14.26 -3.62 18.01
N SER A 165 14.05 -3.92 16.72
CA SER A 165 14.73 -5.02 16.03
C SER A 165 16.16 -4.72 15.58
N GLN A 166 16.51 -3.45 15.34
CA GLN A 166 17.83 -3.03 14.83
C GLN A 166 18.70 -2.42 15.93
N PHE A 167 18.10 -1.65 16.84
CA PHE A 167 18.79 -0.81 17.82
C PHE A 167 18.29 -1.11 19.23
N ARG A 168 18.14 -2.40 19.58
CA ARG A 168 17.55 -2.85 20.85
C ARG A 168 18.14 -2.13 22.07
N ALA A 169 19.46 -2.14 22.22
CA ALA A 169 20.11 -1.51 23.36
C ALA A 169 19.85 0.01 23.43
N GLN A 170 19.99 0.73 22.31
CA GLN A 170 19.76 2.17 22.23
C GLN A 170 18.29 2.52 22.55
N VAL A 171 17.35 1.73 22.01
CA VAL A 171 15.92 1.89 22.25
C VAL A 171 15.62 1.67 23.73
N ASP A 172 16.13 0.60 24.34
CA ASP A 172 15.89 0.30 25.76
C ASP A 172 16.43 1.43 26.66
N TYR A 173 17.66 1.89 26.44
CA TYR A 173 18.24 3.01 27.19
C TYR A 173 17.43 4.31 27.06
N PHE A 174 16.99 4.64 25.85
CA PHE A 174 16.23 5.87 25.62
C PHE A 174 14.81 5.78 26.19
N VAL A 175 14.15 4.63 26.07
CA VAL A 175 12.84 4.38 26.68
C VAL A 175 12.92 4.48 28.20
N ASP A 176 13.93 3.88 28.84
CA ASP A 176 14.12 3.98 30.28
C ASP A 176 14.37 5.43 30.72
N TYR A 177 15.19 6.18 29.98
CA TYR A 177 15.39 7.61 30.22
C TYR A 177 14.08 8.39 30.12
N LEU A 178 13.31 8.20 29.04
CA LEU A 178 12.05 8.91 28.80
C LEU A 178 11.02 8.67 29.91
N LYS A 179 10.99 7.46 30.48
CA LYS A 179 10.08 7.08 31.58
C LYS A 179 10.47 7.70 32.92
N ILE A 180 11.74 8.01 33.15
CA ILE A 180 12.25 8.54 34.42
C ILE A 180 12.23 10.08 34.42
N GLN A 181 12.60 10.70 33.30
CA GLN A 181 12.68 12.15 33.20
C GLN A 181 11.28 12.80 33.31
N SER A 182 11.19 14.00 33.89
CA SER A 182 9.94 14.73 34.09
C SER A 182 9.85 16.06 33.33
N ASP A 183 10.95 16.48 32.69
CA ASP A 183 11.10 17.79 32.06
C ASP A 183 10.29 17.90 30.76
N TYR A 184 10.13 16.78 30.07
CA TYR A 184 9.37 16.66 28.84
C TYR A 184 8.26 15.64 29.00
N LYS A 185 7.12 15.92 28.37
CA LYS A 185 5.95 15.02 28.33
C LYS A 185 5.60 14.53 26.93
N VAL A 186 6.24 15.12 25.92
CA VAL A 186 5.98 14.89 24.51
C VAL A 186 7.27 14.97 23.72
N ILE A 187 7.30 14.30 22.56
CA ILE A 187 8.41 14.31 21.60
C ILE A 187 7.89 14.87 20.28
N ASN A 188 8.63 15.80 19.68
CA ASN A 188 8.34 16.34 18.36
C ASN A 188 9.11 15.58 17.25
N LEU A 189 8.79 15.89 15.99
CA LEU A 189 9.39 15.20 14.85
C LEU A 189 10.91 15.39 14.76
N ASP A 190 11.46 16.54 15.15
CA ASP A 190 12.90 16.77 15.09
C ASP A 190 13.66 15.91 16.11
N GLN A 191 13.15 15.83 17.34
CA GLN A 191 13.68 14.96 18.38
C GLN A 191 13.60 13.48 17.98
N TRP A 192 12.46 13.06 17.40
CA TRP A 192 12.29 11.73 16.83
C TRP A 192 13.36 11.42 15.79
N MET A 193 13.50 12.27 14.77
CA MET A 193 14.52 12.09 13.73
C MET A 193 15.95 12.18 14.28
N GLY A 194 16.17 12.99 15.33
CA GLY A 194 17.45 13.11 16.03
C GLY A 194 17.87 11.80 16.68
N PHE A 195 16.94 11.08 17.32
CA PHE A 195 17.24 9.78 17.92
C PHE A 195 17.65 8.74 16.87
N PHE A 196 17.00 8.72 15.70
CA PHE A 196 17.41 7.83 14.62
C PHE A 196 18.78 8.20 14.05
N ARG A 197 19.12 9.48 13.92
CA ARG A 197 20.48 9.91 13.53
C ARG A 197 21.51 9.40 14.55
N PHE A 198 21.26 9.59 15.84
CA PHE A 198 22.11 9.07 16.92
C PHE A 198 22.33 7.55 16.82
N CYS A 199 21.29 6.78 16.52
CA CYS A 199 21.40 5.32 16.35
C CYS A 199 22.32 4.91 15.19
N ASN A 200 22.45 5.73 14.15
CA ASN A 200 23.29 5.42 12.97
C ASN A 200 24.72 5.97 13.07
N GLU A 201 25.01 6.83 14.04
CA GLU A 201 26.34 7.44 14.24
C GLU A 201 27.25 6.64 15.19
N GLY A 202 26.69 5.70 15.96
CA GLY A 202 27.42 4.83 16.90
C GLY A 202 27.61 3.42 16.37
#